data_AF-A0A947ZQJ6-F1
#
_entry.id   AF-A0A947ZQJ6-F1
#
_cell.length_a   1.000
_cell.length_b   1.000
_cell.length_c   1.000
_cell.angle_alpha   90.00
_cell.angle_beta   90.00
_cell.angle_gamma   90.00
#
_symmetry.space_group_name_H-M   'P 1'
#
loop_
_entity.id
_entity.type
_entity.pdbx_description
1 polymer ?
#
loop_
_entity_poly.entity_id
_entity_poly.type
_entity_poly.pdbx_seq_one_letter_code
_entity_poly.pdbx_strand_id
1 'polypeptide(L)'
;MSVEFNELQRQSYSNFDNPPKMVSWVIEHSGGLIKDQKQAQYFLLGFAVFCCLLSGIIFFTGDNDKDNFDDGLTENQREMILLEELEMQR
;
A
#
# COMPACT_ATOMS: atom_id res chain seq x y z
N MET A 1 -42.55 24.55 -1.27
CA MET A 1 -41.10 24.81 -1.21
C MET A 1 -40.40 23.46 -1.40
N SER A 2 -40.08 23.12 -2.64
CA SER A 2 -39.42 21.85 -3.02
C SER A 2 -37.94 22.13 -3.23
N VAL A 3 -37.09 21.46 -2.47
CA VAL A 3 -35.65 21.70 -2.47
C VAL A 3 -35.04 20.96 -3.67
N GLU A 4 -34.42 21.70 -4.60
CA GLU A 4 -33.67 21.15 -5.73
C GLU A 4 -32.32 20.61 -5.26
N PHE A 5 -32.32 19.34 -4.83
CA PHE A 5 -31.10 18.57 -4.61
C PHE A 5 -31.03 17.43 -5.64
N ASN A 6 -30.87 17.75 -6.93
CA ASN A 6 -30.63 16.71 -7.94
C ASN A 6 -29.91 17.21 -9.22
N GLU A 7 -28.94 18.10 -9.05
CA GLU A 7 -28.16 18.65 -10.19
C GLU A 7 -26.69 18.24 -10.14
N LEU A 8 -26.13 18.02 -8.94
CA LEU A 8 -24.73 17.59 -8.76
C LEU A 8 -24.51 16.09 -9.01
N GLN A 9 -25.56 15.26 -8.96
CA GLN A 9 -25.46 13.82 -9.30
C GLN A 9 -25.78 13.51 -10.77
N ARG A 10 -26.36 14.45 -11.52
CA ARG A 10 -26.77 14.25 -12.92
C ARG A 10 -25.70 14.56 -13.96
N GLN A 11 -24.51 15.01 -13.55
CA GLN A 11 -23.42 15.29 -14.49
C GLN A 11 -22.48 14.09 -14.75
N SER A 12 -22.79 12.91 -14.20
CA SER A 12 -21.95 11.69 -14.36
C SER A 12 -22.58 10.60 -15.25
N TYR A 13 -23.68 10.87 -15.96
CA TYR A 13 -24.43 9.83 -16.67
C TYR A 13 -24.92 10.21 -18.08
N SER A 14 -24.22 11.12 -18.78
CA SER A 14 -24.51 11.45 -20.18
C SER A 14 -23.40 11.12 -21.18
N ASN A 15 -22.28 10.53 -20.74
CA ASN A 15 -21.17 10.14 -21.60
C ASN A 15 -21.22 8.66 -21.99
N PHE A 16 -22.39 8.16 -22.40
CA PHE A 16 -22.52 6.79 -22.90
C PHE A 16 -21.85 6.59 -24.27
N ASP A 17 -21.54 7.68 -24.97
CA ASP A 17 -20.88 7.66 -26.29
C ASP A 17 -19.38 8.03 -26.26
N ASN A 18 -18.86 8.52 -25.12
CA ASN A 18 -17.44 8.87 -25.00
C ASN A 18 -16.90 8.36 -23.66
N PRO A 19 -16.24 7.19 -23.62
CA PRO A 19 -15.61 6.72 -22.40
C PRO A 19 -14.60 7.77 -21.91
N PRO A 20 -14.58 8.09 -20.60
CA PRO A 20 -13.60 9.01 -20.05
C PRO A 20 -12.19 8.54 -20.43
N LYS A 21 -11.33 9.46 -20.88
CA LYS A 21 -9.99 9.14 -21.44
C LYS A 21 -9.17 8.16 -20.59
N MET A 22 -9.32 8.25 -19.28
CA MET A 22 -8.68 7.35 -18.32
C MET A 22 -9.12 5.89 -18.48
N VAL A 23 -10.41 5.65 -18.69
CA VAL A 23 -10.96 4.30 -18.86
C VAL A 23 -10.57 3.75 -20.23
N SER A 24 -10.59 4.58 -21.27
CA SER A 24 -10.12 4.19 -22.60
C SER A 24 -8.64 3.81 -22.59
N TRP A 25 -7.79 4.57 -21.88
CA TRP A 25 -6.37 4.28 -21.75
C TRP A 25 -6.12 2.96 -21.00
N VAL A 26 -6.91 2.67 -19.96
CA VAL A 26 -6.84 1.40 -19.22
C VAL A 26 -7.25 0.22 -20.10
N ILE A 27 -8.30 0.36 -20.92
CA ILE A 27 -8.72 -0.66 -21.89
C ILE A 27 -7.62 -0.92 -22.93
N GLU A 28 -6.96 0.13 -23.42
CA GLU A 28 -5.83 0.01 -24.35
C GLU A 28 -4.61 -0.67 -23.72
N HIS A 29 -4.26 -0.28 -22.49
CA HIS A 29 -3.10 -0.84 -21.77
C HIS A 29 -3.38 -2.23 -21.17
N SER A 30 -4.64 -2.68 -21.08
CA SER A 30 -4.95 -3.99 -20.51
C SER A 30 -4.66 -5.16 -21.47
N GLY A 31 -4.13 -4.92 -22.68
CA GLY A 31 -3.76 -5.98 -23.64
C GLY A 31 -4.93 -6.88 -24.08
N GLY A 32 -6.18 -6.40 -23.97
CA GLY A 32 -7.39 -7.15 -24.35
C GLY A 32 -8.02 -8.00 -23.23
N LEU A 33 -7.50 -7.98 -22.01
CA LEU A 33 -8.13 -8.62 -20.83
C LEU A 33 -9.41 -7.90 -20.35
N ILE A 34 -9.52 -6.60 -20.58
CA ILE A 34 -10.63 -5.76 -20.12
C ILE A 34 -11.24 -5.11 -21.36
N LYS A 35 -12.26 -5.75 -21.93
CA LYS A 35 -12.94 -5.27 -23.15
C LYS A 35 -14.10 -4.32 -22.84
N ASP A 36 -14.64 -4.41 -21.63
CA ASP A 36 -15.80 -3.64 -21.21
C ASP A 36 -15.43 -2.49 -20.28
N GLN A 37 -15.92 -1.30 -20.61
CA GLN A 37 -15.77 -0.09 -19.80
C GLN A 37 -16.24 -0.27 -18.36
N LYS A 38 -17.32 -1.05 -18.18
CA LYS A 38 -17.82 -1.40 -16.84
C LYS A 38 -16.81 -2.23 -16.07
N GLN A 39 -16.19 -3.22 -16.71
CA GLN A 39 -15.20 -4.09 -16.08
C GLN A 39 -13.95 -3.31 -15.66
N ALA A 40 -13.51 -2.36 -16.49
CA ALA A 40 -12.41 -1.46 -16.15
C ALA A 40 -12.71 -0.61 -14.91
N GLN A 41 -13.94 -0.06 -14.81
CA GLN A 41 -14.37 0.70 -13.63
C GLN A 41 -14.41 -0.16 -12.36
N TYR A 42 -14.96 -1.37 -12.43
CA TYR A 42 -14.98 -2.29 -11.27
C TYR A 42 -13.57 -2.70 -10.84
N PHE A 43 -12.68 -2.93 -11.80
CA PHE A 43 -11.27 -3.22 -11.52
C PHE A 43 -10.58 -2.05 -10.82
N LEU A 44 -10.75 -0.83 -11.33
CA LEU A 44 -10.19 0.38 -10.72
C LEU A 44 -10.72 0.60 -9.30
N LEU A 45 -12.01 0.36 -9.08
CA LEU A 45 -12.62 0.48 -7.76
C LEU A 45 -12.08 -0.56 -6.79
N GLY A 46 -11.97 -1.83 -7.22
CA GLY A 46 -11.37 -2.90 -6.43
C GLY A 46 -9.90 -2.64 -6.10
N PHE A 47 -9.12 -2.16 -7.07
CA PHE A 47 -7.73 -1.78 -6.89
C PHE A 47 -7.57 -0.63 -5.89
N ALA A 48 -8.41 0.40 -5.99
CA ALA A 48 -8.39 1.52 -5.05
C ALA A 48 -8.65 1.06 -3.61
N VAL A 49 -9.67 0.22 -3.39
CA VAL A 49 -9.97 -0.35 -2.06
C VAL A 49 -8.80 -1.20 -1.55
N PHE A 50 -8.21 -2.02 -2.41
CA PHE A 50 -7.06 -2.86 -2.07
C PHE A 50 -5.83 -2.03 -1.66
N CYS A 51 -5.51 -0.97 -2.41
CA CYS A 51 -4.45 -0.03 -2.05
C CYS A 51 -4.72 0.66 -0.71
N CYS A 52 -5.95 1.07 -0.44
CA CYS A 52 -6.33 1.65 0.86
C CYS A 52 -6.10 0.67 2.02
N LEU A 53 -6.48 -0.60 1.85
CA LEU A 53 -6.28 -1.64 2.88
C LEU A 53 -4.79 -1.90 3.11
N LEU A 54 -4.01 -2.08 2.05
CA LEU A 54 -2.56 -2.28 2.14
C LEU A 54 -1.87 -1.09 2.80
N SER A 55 -2.21 0.13 2.38
CA SER A 55 -1.67 1.35 2.98
C SER A 55 -2.00 1.44 4.46
N GLY A 56 -3.23 1.08 4.86
CA GLY A 56 -3.61 1.03 6.26
C GLY A 56 -2.75 0.04 7.04
N ILE A 57 -2.65 -1.21 6.57
CA ILE A 57 -1.86 -2.24 7.24
C ILE A 57 -0.40 -1.81 7.37
N ILE A 58 0.24 -1.37 6.28
CA ILE A 58 1.66 -0.97 6.30
C ILE A 58 1.89 0.22 7.25
N PHE A 59 1.01 1.22 7.21
CA PHE A 59 1.16 2.42 8.04
C PHE A 59 0.91 2.15 9.54
N PHE A 60 -0.03 1.26 9.87
CA PHE A 60 -0.34 0.92 11.26
C PHE A 60 0.54 -0.21 11.83
N THR A 61 1.20 -1.01 10.99
CA THR A 61 2.11 -2.09 11.42
C THR A 61 3.56 -1.61 11.59
N GLY A 62 3.91 -0.41 11.13
CA GLY A 62 5.30 0.08 11.07
C GLY A 62 5.96 0.59 12.37
N ASP A 63 5.37 0.43 13.56
CA ASP A 63 5.93 0.98 14.81
C ASP A 63 6.05 -0.04 15.96
N ASN A 64 6.54 -1.25 15.69
CA ASN A 64 6.83 -2.21 16.78
C ASN A 64 8.22 -2.83 16.77
N ASP A 65 9.03 -2.63 15.75
CA ASP A 65 10.41 -3.11 15.76
C ASP A 65 11.32 -2.01 16.32
N LYS A 66 11.26 -1.82 17.64
CA LYS A 66 12.48 -1.50 18.37
C LYS A 66 13.29 -2.79 18.42
N ASP A 67 14.09 -3.00 17.40
CA ASP A 67 15.26 -3.85 17.46
C ASP A 67 16.18 -3.33 18.56
N ASN A 68 15.85 -3.67 19.81
CA ASN A 68 16.87 -3.77 20.84
C ASN A 68 17.78 -4.88 20.34
N PHE A 69 18.86 -4.49 19.67
CA PHE A 69 19.97 -5.35 19.35
C PHE A 69 20.55 -5.84 20.67
N ASP A 70 19.93 -6.89 21.22
CA ASP A 70 20.45 -7.67 22.32
C ASP A 70 21.57 -8.50 21.71
N ASP A 71 22.80 -8.07 21.96
CA ASP A 71 24.00 -8.68 21.39
C ASP A 71 24.28 -10.08 21.96
N GLY A 72 23.36 -10.65 22.75
CA GLY A 72 23.31 -12.06 23.15
C GLY A 72 24.52 -12.51 23.98
N LEU A 73 25.42 -11.60 24.32
CA LEU A 73 26.66 -11.88 25.03
C LEU A 73 26.37 -11.86 26.52
N THR A 74 26.10 -13.05 27.06
CA THR A 74 26.05 -13.27 28.51
C THR A 74 27.34 -12.72 29.15
N GLU A 75 27.23 -12.17 30.35
CA GLU A 75 28.32 -11.50 31.09
C GLU A 75 29.61 -12.36 31.13
N ASN A 76 29.44 -13.68 31.28
CA ASN A 76 30.53 -14.65 31.29
C ASN A 76 31.32 -14.71 29.95
N GLN A 77 30.68 -14.45 28.81
CA GLN A 77 31.35 -14.42 27.51
C GLN A 77 32.15 -13.12 27.34
N ARG A 78 31.66 -12.00 27.89
CA ARG A 78 32.39 -10.71 27.88
C ARG A 78 33.64 -10.78 28.74
N GLU A 79 33.55 -11.44 29.90
CA GLU A 79 34.72 -11.66 30.75
C GLU A 79 35.77 -12.53 30.06
N MET A 80 35.37 -13.58 29.31
CA MET A 80 36.33 -14.38 28.54
C MET A 80 37.04 -13.56 27.45
N ILE A 81 36.32 -12.67 26.75
CA ILE A 81 36.93 -11.79 25.73
C ILE A 81 37.92 -10.81 26.38
N LEU A 82 37.57 -10.23 27.53
CA LEU A 82 38.48 -9.31 28.24
C LEU A 82 39.72 -10.04 28.79
N LEU A 83 39.57 -11.28 29.24
CA LEU A 83 40.69 -12.09 29.70
C LEU A 83 41.62 -12.49 28.54
N GLU A 84 41.08 -12.80 27.36
CA GLU A 84 41.87 -13.07 26.15
C GLU A 84 42.67 -11.83 25.71
N GLU A 85 42.05 -10.64 25.75
CA GLU A 85 42.75 -9.40 25.42
C GLU A 85 43.88 -9.07 26.42
N LEU A 86 43.70 -9.36 27.70
CA LEU A 86 44.74 -9.15 28.72
C LEU A 86 45.88 -10.16 28.64
N GLU A 87 45.60 -11.42 28.28
CA GLU A 87 46.65 -12.41 28.05
C GLU A 87 47.49 -12.09 26.83
N MET A 88 46.90 -11.51 25.78
CA MET A 88 47.62 -11.12 24.57
C MET A 88 48.53 -9.89 24.77
N GLN A 89 48.35 -9.11 25.84
CA GLN A 89 49.22 -7.99 26.21
C GLN A 89 50.40 -8.36 27.12
N ARG A 90 50.51 -9.61 27.57
CA ARG A 90 51.64 -10.11 28.36
C ARG A 90 52.66 -10.82 27.47
#